data_AF-A0A350W421-F1
#
_entry.id   AF-A0A350W421-F1
#
_cell.length_a   1.000
_cell.length_b   1.000
_cell.length_c   1.000
_cell.angle_alpha   90.00
_cell.angle_beta   90.00
_cell.angle_gamma   90.00
#
_symmetry.space_group_name_H-M   'P 1'
#
loop_
_entity.id
_entity.type
_entity.pdbx_description
1 polymer ?
#
loop_
_entity_poly.entity_id
_entity_poly.type
_entity_poly.pdbx_seq_one_letter_code
_entity_poly.pdbx_strand_id
1 'polypeptide(L)' 'MKHKHQKNVQIQPTATIPVISKRGKIIIATGIGLVIVGFLILTKTNPQGDNWASIVSPFLLIGGYITIAIGIIS' A
#
# COMPACT_ATOMS: atom_id res chain seq x y z
N MET A 1 -53.23 28.36 -13.33
CA MET A 1 -52.02 27.87 -14.01
C MET A 1 -50.99 27.52 -12.94
N LYS A 2 -50.71 26.23 -12.71
CA LYS A 2 -49.80 25.77 -11.63
C LYS A 2 -48.39 25.62 -12.21
N HIS A 3 -47.50 26.56 -11.90
CA HIS A 3 -46.09 26.47 -12.26
C HIS A 3 -45.44 25.36 -11.42
N LYS A 4 -45.29 24.17 -12.02
CA LYS A 4 -44.45 23.09 -11.48
C LYS A 4 -43.02 23.62 -11.39
N HIS A 5 -42.53 23.79 -10.17
CA HIS A 5 -41.12 24.05 -9.93
C HIS A 5 -40.33 22.83 -10.41
N GLN A 6 -39.60 22.99 -11.51
CA GLN A 6 -38.65 21.99 -11.95
C GLN A 6 -37.51 21.96 -10.94
N LYS A 7 -37.46 20.87 -10.18
CA LYS A 7 -36.33 20.56 -9.29
C LYS A 7 -35.14 20.28 -10.21
N ASN A 8 -34.27 21.27 -10.35
CA ASN A 8 -33.01 21.16 -11.09
C ASN A 8 -32.17 20.07 -10.39
N VAL A 9 -32.14 18.86 -10.97
CA VAL A 9 -31.29 17.77 -10.50
C VAL A 9 -29.88 18.11 -10.96
N GLN A 10 -29.19 18.90 -10.14
CA GLN A 10 -27.78 19.20 -10.32
C GLN A 10 -27.01 17.88 -10.09
N ILE A 11 -26.57 17.26 -11.18
CA ILE A 11 -25.68 16.10 -11.15
C ILE A 11 -24.34 16.63 -10.63
N GLN A 12 -24.15 16.59 -9.32
CA GLN A 12 -22.87 16.92 -8.70
C GLN A 12 -21.84 15.90 -9.23
N PRO A 13 -20.67 16.34 -9.75
CA PRO A 13 -19.60 15.43 -10.11
C PRO A 13 -19.31 14.58 -8.88
N THR A 14 -19.48 13.26 -8.98
CA THR A 14 -19.18 12.35 -7.88
C THR A 14 -17.70 12.53 -7.55
N ALA A 15 -17.42 13.26 -6.47
CA ALA A 15 -16.06 13.40 -5.99
C ALA A 15 -15.54 11.99 -5.72
N THR A 16 -14.61 11.52 -6.56
CA THR A 16 -13.99 10.21 -6.41
C THR A 16 -13.19 10.26 -5.11
N ILE A 17 -13.77 9.72 -4.05
CA ILE A 17 -13.11 9.62 -2.76
C ILE A 17 -11.94 8.66 -2.97
N PRO A 18 -10.68 9.10 -2.86
CA PRO A 18 -9.56 8.21 -3.07
C PRO A 18 -9.56 7.16 -1.96
N VAL A 19 -9.63 5.88 -2.37
CA VAL A 19 -9.66 4.73 -1.45
C VAL A 19 -8.40 4.67 -0.57
N ILE A 20 -7.27 5.19 -1.07
CA ILE A 20 -6.00 5.26 -0.35
C ILE A 20 -5.52 6.71 -0.33
N SER A 21 -5.17 7.19 0.85
CA SER A 21 -4.64 8.54 1.07
C SER A 21 -3.31 8.75 0.33
N LYS A 22 -2.92 10.00 0.04
CA LYS A 22 -1.62 10.29 -0.59
C LYS A 22 -0.46 9.76 0.28
N ARG A 23 -0.58 9.88 1.60
CA ARG A 23 0.40 9.35 2.56
C ARG A 23 0.43 7.83 2.53
N GLY A 24 -0.74 7.18 2.52
CA GLY A 24 -0.87 5.72 2.41
C GLY A 24 -0.15 5.17 1.18
N LYS A 25 -0.29 5.82 0.02
CA LYS A 25 0.46 5.44 -1.20
C LYS A 25 1.98 5.48 -1.02
N ILE A 26 2.51 6.49 -0.34
CA ILE A 26 3.96 6.60 -0.06
C ILE A 26 4.39 5.46 0.88
N ILE A 27 3.63 5.19 1.93
CA ILE A 27 3.93 4.11 2.87
C ILE A 27 3.90 2.75 2.15
N ILE A 28 2.92 2.51 1.29
CA ILE A 28 2.82 1.30 0.47
C ILE A 28 4.05 1.18 -0.45
N ALA A 29 4.43 2.26 -1.14
CA ALA A 29 5.61 2.26 -2.01
C ALA A 29 6.89 1.93 -1.23
N THR A 30 7.07 2.49 -0.04
CA THR A 30 8.19 2.16 0.85
C THR A 30 8.16 0.68 1.26
N GLY A 31 6.99 0.16 1.64
CA GLY A 31 6.83 -1.25 2.01
C GLY A 31 7.12 -2.21 0.86
N ILE A 32 6.69 -1.88 -0.37
CA ILE A 32 7.06 -2.63 -1.58
C ILE A 32 8.58 -2.62 -1.77
N GLY A 33 9.23 -1.46 -1.59
CA GLY A 33 10.69 -1.37 -1.63
C GLY A 33 11.37 -2.28 -0.62
N LEU A 34 10.88 -2.31 0.63
CA LEU A 34 11.35 -3.23 1.67
C LEU A 34 11.21 -4.70 1.27
N VAL A 35 10.07 -5.10 0.69
CA VAL A 35 9.84 -6.47 0.22
C VAL A 35 10.82 -6.84 -0.89
N ILE A 36 11.01 -5.96 -1.88
CA ILE A 36 11.97 -6.17 -2.97
C ILE A 36 13.38 -6.34 -2.41
N VAL A 37 13.82 -5.45 -1.52
CA VAL A 37 15.14 -5.55 -0.86
C VAL A 37 15.24 -6.85 -0.05
N GLY A 38 14.20 -7.23 0.66
CA GLY A 38 14.13 -8.50 1.40
C GLY A 38 14.34 -9.72 0.49
N PHE A 39 13.68 -9.75 -0.66
CA PHE A 39 13.89 -10.81 -1.67
C PHE A 39 15.29 -10.79 -2.26
N LEU A 40 15.86 -9.61 -2.55
CA LEU A 40 17.24 -9.51 -3.03
C LEU A 40 18.24 -10.03 -2.00
N ILE A 41 18.05 -9.73 -0.71
CA ILE A 41 18.90 -10.27 0.36
C ILE A 41 18.69 -11.78 0.51
N LEU A 42 17.45 -12.27 0.40
CA LEU A 42 17.16 -13.70 0.44
C LEU A 42 17.92 -14.48 -0.64
N THR A 43 18.18 -13.89 -1.82
CA THR A 43 19.00 -14.55 -2.87
C THR A 43 20.45 -14.78 -2.45
N LYS A 44 20.93 -14.10 -1.40
CA LYS A 44 22.26 -14.27 -0.82
C LYS A 44 22.28 -15.32 0.28
N THR A 45 21.14 -15.92 0.64
CA THR A 45 21.08 -17.01 1.60
C THR A 45 21.72 -18.27 1.02
N ASN A 46 22.60 -18.90 1.79
CA ASN A 46 23.20 -20.17 1.39
C ASN A 46 22.20 -21.33 1.61
N PRO A 47 22.44 -22.53 1.02
CA PRO A 47 21.50 -23.65 1.14
C PRO A 47 21.25 -24.13 2.58
N GLN A 48 22.22 -23.92 3.48
CA GLN A 48 22.08 -24.28 4.91
C GLN A 48 21.27 -23.25 5.70
N GLY A 49 21.08 -22.04 5.17
CA GLY A 49 20.33 -20.98 5.83
C GLY A 49 21.01 -20.44 7.09
N ASP A 50 22.32 -20.56 7.22
CA ASP A 50 23.08 -20.22 8.44
C ASP A 50 23.95 -18.96 8.27
N ASN A 51 23.75 -18.20 7.19
CA ASN A 51 24.44 -16.93 6.96
C ASN A 51 23.58 -15.71 7.34
N TRP A 52 24.19 -14.54 7.48
CA TRP A 52 23.49 -13.33 7.91
C TRP A 52 22.25 -12.97 7.06
N ALA A 53 22.27 -13.30 5.76
CA ALA A 53 21.18 -13.02 4.84
C ALA A 53 19.90 -13.80 5.18
N SER A 54 20.03 -15.04 5.68
CA SER A 54 18.89 -15.85 6.14
C SER A 54 18.25 -15.28 7.41
N ILE A 55 19.04 -14.57 8.23
CA ILE A 55 18.56 -13.93 9.45
C ILE A 55 17.84 -12.62 9.10
N VAL A 56 18.40 -11.81 8.21
CA VAL A 56 17.91 -10.44 7.92
C VAL A 56 16.71 -10.43 6.98
N SER A 57 16.68 -11.30 5.97
CA SER A 57 15.61 -11.29 4.95
C SER A 57 14.19 -11.55 5.49
N PRO A 58 13.93 -12.44 6.46
CA PRO A 58 12.59 -12.64 7.02
C PRO A 58 12.04 -11.37 7.68
N PHE A 59 12.87 -10.61 8.40
CA PHE A 59 12.45 -9.36 9.04
C PHE A 59 12.12 -8.28 8.01
N LEU A 60 12.88 -8.17 6.92
CA LEU A 60 12.58 -7.23 5.83
C LEU A 60 11.27 -7.59 5.13
N LEU A 61 11.02 -8.88 4.87
CA LEU A 61 9.80 -9.34 4.22
C LEU A 61 8.58 -9.10 5.12
N ILE A 62 8.64 -9.54 6.37
CA ILE A 62 7.54 -9.36 7.34
C ILE A 62 7.31 -7.85 7.60
N GLY A 63 8.37 -7.10 7.87
CA GLY A 63 8.31 -5.66 8.08
C GLY A 63 7.77 -4.92 6.85
N GLY A 64 8.14 -5.33 5.65
CA GLY A 64 7.62 -4.82 4.39
C GLY A 64 6.11 -5.03 4.24
N TYR A 65 5.61 -6.23 4.50
CA TYR A 65 4.16 -6.51 4.45
C TYR A 65 3.38 -5.76 5.52
N ILE A 66 3.91 -5.67 6.75
CA ILE A 66 3.30 -4.87 7.82
C ILE A 66 3.25 -3.39 7.41
N THR A 67 4.33 -2.86 6.82
CA THR A 67 4.39 -1.47 6.33
C THR A 67 3.33 -1.23 5.25
N ILE A 68 3.17 -2.16 4.30
CA ILE A 68 2.12 -2.08 3.27
C ILE A 68 0.73 -2.07 3.93
N ALA A 69 0.47 -2.96 4.88
CA ALA A 69 -0.82 -3.03 5.58
C ALA A 69 -1.13 -1.71 6.30
N ILE A 70 -0.15 -1.12 7.00
CA ILE A 70 -0.27 0.20 7.61
C ILE A 70 -0.63 1.25 6.55
N GLY A 71 0.06 1.26 5.40
CA GLY A 71 -0.20 2.20 4.33
C GLY A 71 -1.59 2.07 3.68
N ILE A 72 -2.19 0.87 3.70
CA ILE A 72 -3.56 0.64 3.22
C ILE A 72 -4.59 1.23 4.19
N ILE A 73 -4.35 1.15 5.49
CA ILE A 73 -5.28 1.65 6.53
C ILE A 73 -5.02 3.12 6.95
N SER A 74 -3.98 3.76 6.41
CA SER A 74 -3.51 5.11 6.78
C SER A 74 -4.07 6.27 5.95
#